data_AF-A0A818SIX2-F1
#
_entry.id   AF-A0A818SIX2-F1
#
_cell.length_a   1.000
_cell.length_b   1.000
_cell.length_c   1.000
_cell.angle_alpha   90.00
_cell.angle_beta   90.00
_cell.angle_gamma   90.00
#
_symmetry.space_group_name_H-M   'P 1'
#
loop_
_entity.id
_entity.type
_entity.pdbx_description
1 polymer ?
#
loop_
_entity_poly.entity_id
_entity_poly.type
_entity_poly.pdbx_seq_one_letter_code
_entity_poly.pdbx_strand_id
1 'polypeptide(L)'
;MYYVQPWMLAVIIPLAGIREGQQLLHELYLLKKKSYAHINYHIGMFGSSALLAFALEFSEFLLVSSTSSLTLSVSGIFKEVVMLYLAVEYNNNQLNTLNIVGLVICLTGIIFHCILKFHALQKEKPVNTDLVVTERLLLRRMESADEWSVDGDSNTRRTSLDD
;
A
#
# COMPACT_ATOMS: atom_id res chain seq x y z
N MET A 1 -9.69 -4.89 -6.67
CA MET A 1 -8.28 -4.96 -6.22
C MET A 1 -7.72 -6.40 -6.34
N TYR A 2 -8.38 -7.45 -5.84
CA TYR A 2 -7.90 -8.85 -6.01
C TYR A 2 -7.70 -9.33 -7.47
N TYR A 3 -8.35 -8.71 -8.46
CA TYR A 3 -8.25 -9.10 -9.87
C TYR A 3 -7.06 -8.49 -10.62
N VAL A 4 -6.41 -7.43 -10.10
CA VAL A 4 -5.33 -6.72 -10.82
C VAL A 4 -3.94 -7.34 -10.58
N GLN A 5 -3.64 -7.86 -9.39
CA GLN A 5 -2.39 -8.62 -9.13
C GLN A 5 -2.18 -9.83 -10.04
N PRO A 6 -3.16 -10.75 -10.21
CA PRO A 6 -2.95 -11.93 -11.05
C PRO A 6 -2.77 -11.58 -12.53
N TRP A 7 -3.33 -10.46 -13.00
CA TRP A 7 -3.11 -9.97 -14.36
C TRP A 7 -1.68 -9.46 -14.57
N MET A 8 -1.12 -8.73 -13.60
CA MET A 8 0.27 -8.29 -13.63
C MET A 8 1.24 -9.48 -13.61
N LEU A 9 0.96 -10.47 -12.77
CA LEU A 9 1.73 -11.73 -12.71
C LEU A 9 1.65 -12.49 -14.05
N ALA A 10 0.47 -12.59 -14.65
CA ALA A 10 0.24 -13.30 -15.91
C ALA A 10 1.01 -12.68 -17.09
N VAL A 11 1.25 -11.36 -17.07
CA VAL A 11 2.04 -10.65 -18.09
C VAL A 11 3.56 -10.77 -17.83
N ILE A 12 3.99 -10.77 -16.56
CA ILE A 12 5.41 -10.85 -16.20
C ILE A 12 5.97 -12.27 -16.30
N ILE A 13 5.18 -13.32 -15.99
CA ILE A 13 5.62 -14.72 -16.04
C ILE A 13 6.17 -15.15 -17.42
N PRO A 14 5.50 -14.88 -18.56
CA PRO A 14 6.03 -15.24 -19.87
C PRO A 14 7.36 -14.52 -20.17
N LEU A 15 7.46 -13.24 -19.80
CA LEU A 15 8.66 -12.43 -20.03
C LEU A 15 9.84 -12.89 -19.17
N ALA A 16 9.57 -13.22 -17.90
CA ALA A 16 10.54 -13.81 -16.99
C ALA A 16 11.00 -15.19 -17.47
N GLY A 17 10.08 -16.01 -17.98
CA GLY A 17 10.40 -17.32 -18.55
C GLY A 17 11.34 -17.24 -19.76
N ILE A 18 11.14 -16.26 -20.65
CA ILE A 18 11.97 -16.09 -21.85
C ILE A 18 13.35 -15.52 -21.50
N ARG A 19 13.42 -14.53 -20.60
CA ARG A 19 14.69 -13.86 -20.27
C ARG A 19 15.51 -14.57 -19.21
N GLU A 20 14.90 -14.88 -18.08
CA GLU A 20 15.60 -15.44 -16.92
C GLU A 20 15.61 -16.97 -16.93
N GLY A 21 14.69 -17.60 -17.69
CA GLY A 21 14.63 -19.05 -17.83
C GLY A 21 15.91 -19.66 -18.44
N GLN A 22 16.57 -18.96 -19.37
CA GLN A 22 17.85 -19.45 -19.92
C GLN A 22 18.99 -19.39 -18.90
N GLN A 23 19.02 -18.37 -18.02
CA GLN A 23 20.00 -18.28 -16.94
C GLN A 23 19.75 -19.33 -15.85
N LEU A 24 18.49 -19.57 -15.49
CA LEU A 24 18.10 -20.54 -14.46
C LEU A 24 18.41 -21.99 -14.84
N LEU A 25 18.25 -22.37 -16.12
CA LEU A 25 18.57 -23.73 -16.59
C LEU A 25 20.06 -24.07 -16.47
N HIS A 26 20.94 -23.07 -16.67
CA HIS A 26 22.38 -23.26 -16.58
C HIS A 26 22.86 -23.40 -15.11
N GLU A 27 22.28 -22.61 -14.20
CA GLU A 27 22.54 -22.70 -12.75
C GLU A 27 21.97 -23.99 -12.13
N LEU A 28 20.77 -24.42 -12.53
CA LEU A 28 20.18 -25.68 -12.08
C LEU A 28 21.00 -26.92 -12.50
N TYR A 29 21.64 -26.87 -13.66
CA TYR A 29 22.56 -27.92 -14.11
C TYR A 29 23.84 -27.97 -13.25
N LEU A 30 24.34 -26.83 -12.79
CA LEU A 30 25.50 -26.72 -11.90
C LEU A 30 25.19 -27.08 -10.43
N LEU A 31 24.00 -26.72 -9.94
CA LEU A 31 23.55 -27.01 -8.57
C LEU A 31 23.29 -28.50 -8.33
N LYS A 32 22.91 -29.26 -9.37
CA LYS A 32 22.73 -30.73 -9.30
C LYS A 32 24.00 -31.48 -8.87
N LYS A 33 25.17 -30.85 -8.97
CA LYS A 33 26.48 -31.44 -8.63
C LYS A 33 27.01 -31.06 -7.23
N LYS A 34 26.30 -30.22 -6.46
CA LYS A 34 26.81 -29.62 -5.21
C LYS A 34 26.01 -30.01 -3.96
N SER A 35 26.73 -30.09 -2.83
CA SER A 35 26.30 -30.58 -1.51
C SER A 35 25.07 -29.87 -0.90
N TYR A 36 24.24 -30.63 -0.18
CA TYR A 36 22.94 -30.25 0.41
C TYR A 36 22.96 -28.99 1.30
N ALA A 37 24.08 -28.67 1.95
CA ALA A 37 24.15 -27.55 2.89
C ALA A 37 24.06 -26.17 2.21
N HIS A 38 24.58 -26.02 0.99
CA HIS A 38 24.54 -24.74 0.27
C HIS A 38 23.14 -24.42 -0.24
N ILE A 39 22.38 -25.45 -0.60
CA ILE A 39 21.04 -25.33 -1.19
C ILE A 39 20.06 -24.75 -0.15
N ASN A 40 20.16 -25.16 1.11
CA ASN A 40 19.32 -24.66 2.19
C ASN A 40 19.53 -23.17 2.47
N TYR A 41 20.76 -22.67 2.35
CA TYR A 41 21.06 -21.24 2.55
C TYR A 41 20.40 -20.37 1.46
N HIS A 42 20.53 -20.77 0.19
CA HIS A 42 19.91 -20.03 -0.92
C HIS A 42 18.38 -20.06 -0.84
N ILE A 43 17.80 -21.20 -0.43
CA ILE A 43 16.35 -21.32 -0.19
C ILE A 43 15.90 -20.41 0.96
N GLY A 44 16.65 -20.34 2.05
CA GLY A 44 16.33 -19.46 3.18
C GLY A 44 16.34 -17.98 2.80
N MET A 45 17.37 -17.54 2.07
CA MET A 45 17.47 -16.17 1.58
C MET A 45 16.33 -15.83 0.60
N PHE A 46 16.06 -16.69 -0.37
CA PHE A 46 14.96 -16.49 -1.32
C PHE A 46 13.59 -16.46 -0.61
N GLY A 47 13.38 -17.36 0.35
CA GLY A 47 12.18 -17.39 1.19
C GLY A 47 11.99 -16.09 1.97
N SER A 48 13.06 -15.53 2.55
CA SER A 48 12.98 -14.25 3.26
C SER A 48 12.61 -13.09 2.34
N SER A 49 13.17 -13.03 1.12
CA SER A 49 12.80 -12.00 0.14
C SER A 49 11.37 -12.16 -0.37
N ALA A 50 10.89 -13.40 -0.55
CA ALA A 50 9.53 -13.69 -0.98
C ALA A 50 8.51 -13.32 0.11
N LEU A 51 8.80 -13.64 1.38
CA LEU A 51 7.96 -13.26 2.52
C LEU A 51 7.89 -11.73 2.66
N LEU A 52 9.01 -11.04 2.43
CA LEU A 52 9.08 -9.60 2.55
C LEU A 52 8.36 -8.88 1.41
N ALA A 53 8.52 -9.36 0.18
CA ALA A 53 7.73 -8.91 -0.97
C ALA A 53 6.23 -9.13 -0.73
N PHE A 54 5.84 -10.31 -0.24
CA PHE A 54 4.46 -10.61 0.12
C PHE A 54 3.91 -9.70 1.23
N ALA A 55 4.70 -9.42 2.26
CA ALA A 55 4.30 -8.51 3.34
C ALA A 55 4.12 -7.07 2.85
N LEU A 56 4.96 -6.60 1.93
CA LEU A 56 4.81 -5.29 1.28
C LEU A 56 3.53 -5.20 0.44
N GLU A 57 3.26 -6.26 -0.35
CA GLU A 57 2.05 -6.38 -1.15
C GLU A 57 0.78 -6.45 -0.28
N PHE A 58 0.85 -7.20 0.83
CA PHE A 58 -0.24 -7.36 1.79
C PHE A 58 -0.48 -6.08 2.60
N SER A 59 0.58 -5.33 2.94
CA SER A 59 0.48 -4.03 3.59
C SER A 59 -0.26 -3.04 2.71
N GLU A 60 0.04 -2.99 1.41
CA GLU A 60 -0.66 -2.15 0.45
C GLU A 60 -2.14 -2.57 0.29
N PHE A 61 -2.40 -3.87 0.25
CA PHE A 61 -3.76 -4.41 0.16
C PHE A 61 -4.63 -4.09 1.39
N LEU A 62 -4.11 -4.31 2.60
CA LEU A 62 -4.79 -3.98 3.86
C LEU A 62 -5.11 -2.49 3.95
N LEU A 63 -4.17 -1.65 3.51
CA LEU A 63 -4.30 -0.21 3.63
C LEU A 63 -5.31 0.38 2.64
N VAL A 64 -5.37 -0.17 1.42
CA VAL A 64 -6.42 0.11 0.44
C VAL A 64 -7.79 -0.31 0.98
N SER A 65 -7.85 -1.43 1.70
CA SER A 65 -9.09 -1.92 2.31
C SER A 65 -9.58 -1.04 3.47
N SER A 66 -8.68 -0.39 4.21
CA SER A 66 -9.01 0.28 5.47
C SER A 66 -9.05 1.82 5.41
N THR A 67 -8.64 2.52 4.34
CA THR A 67 -8.37 3.98 4.48
C THR A 67 -8.48 4.90 3.24
N SER A 68 -8.79 6.17 3.51
CA SER A 68 -8.79 7.32 2.59
C SER A 68 -7.40 7.67 2.02
N SER A 69 -7.34 8.47 0.94
CA SER A 69 -6.13 8.90 0.18
C SER A 69 -4.93 9.35 1.03
N LEU A 70 -5.15 9.90 2.23
CA LEU A 70 -4.10 10.32 3.15
C LEU A 70 -3.22 9.15 3.60
N THR A 71 -3.81 8.02 3.96
CA THR A 71 -3.09 6.86 4.49
C THR A 71 -2.35 6.13 3.38
N LEU A 72 -2.96 6.02 2.18
CA LEU A 72 -2.30 5.47 0.98
C LEU A 72 -0.96 6.17 0.71
N SER A 73 -0.92 7.49 0.90
CA SER A 73 0.31 8.27 0.78
C SER A 73 1.36 7.95 1.85
N VAL A 74 0.94 7.65 3.09
CA VAL A 74 1.87 7.28 4.18
C VAL A 74 2.43 5.87 3.99
N SER A 75 1.58 4.92 3.57
CA SER A 75 2.03 3.55 3.27
C SER A 75 2.97 3.48 2.07
N GLY A 76 2.74 4.29 1.03
CA GLY A 76 3.67 4.42 -0.09
C GLY A 76 5.07 4.85 0.37
N ILE A 77 5.15 5.86 1.25
CA ILE A 77 6.44 6.31 1.81
C ILE A 77 7.09 5.19 2.63
N PHE A 78 6.33 4.47 3.45
CA PHE A 78 6.86 3.36 4.24
C PHE A 78 7.40 2.23 3.35
N LYS A 79 6.69 1.89 2.27
CA LYS A 79 7.12 0.89 1.27
C LYS A 79 8.46 1.27 0.63
N GLU A 80 8.60 2.53 0.21
CA GLU A 80 9.86 3.04 -0.37
C GLU A 80 11.02 2.97 0.65
N VAL A 81 10.77 3.30 1.93
CA VAL A 81 11.79 3.22 2.99
C VAL A 81 12.23 1.78 3.26
N VAL A 82 11.30 0.82 3.31
CA VAL A 82 11.62 -0.60 3.51
C VAL A 82 12.40 -1.16 2.31
N MET A 83 11.99 -0.83 1.09
CA MET A 83 12.70 -1.23 -0.13
C MET A 83 14.12 -0.65 -0.18
N LEU A 84 14.28 0.62 0.21
CA LEU A 84 15.58 1.27 0.30
C LEU A 84 16.49 0.61 1.34
N TYR A 85 15.97 0.31 2.53
CA TYR A 85 16.72 -0.37 3.58
C TYR A 85 17.23 -1.73 3.12
N LEU A 86 16.37 -2.51 2.45
CA LEU A 86 16.75 -3.80 1.87
C LEU A 86 17.79 -3.67 0.76
N ALA A 87 17.66 -2.65 -0.08
CA ALA A 87 18.64 -2.38 -1.13
C ALA A 87 20.02 -2.07 -0.54
N VAL A 88 20.09 -1.37 0.60
CA VAL A 88 21.35 -1.10 1.31
C VAL A 88 21.92 -2.37 1.95
N GLU A 89 21.09 -3.12 2.66
CA GLU A 89 21.50 -4.35 3.35
C GLU A 89 21.95 -5.44 2.36
N TYR A 90 21.33 -5.52 1.18
CA TYR A 90 21.73 -6.48 0.16
C TYR A 90 23.07 -6.12 -0.51
N ASN A 91 23.46 -4.84 -0.51
CA ASN A 91 24.64 -4.34 -1.22
C ASN A 91 25.93 -4.37 -0.36
N ASN A 92 26.05 -5.36 0.51
CA ASN A 92 27.12 -5.56 1.50
C ASN A 92 28.55 -5.71 0.92
N ASN A 93 28.78 -5.51 -0.38
CA ASN A 93 30.11 -5.61 -1.00
C ASN A 93 30.31 -4.62 -2.16
N GLN A 94 31.48 -3.96 -2.16
CA GLN A 94 32.00 -3.05 -3.22
C GLN A 94 30.96 -2.08 -3.80
N LEU A 95 30.52 -1.13 -2.98
CA LEU A 95 29.69 -0.01 -3.42
C LEU A 95 30.43 0.82 -4.48
N ASN A 96 30.12 0.55 -5.75
CA ASN A 96 30.56 1.40 -6.86
C ASN A 96 29.98 2.81 -6.67
N THR A 97 30.70 3.85 -7.08
CA THR A 97 30.34 5.25 -6.83
C THR A 97 28.92 5.58 -7.33
N LEU A 98 28.49 4.97 -8.43
CA LEU A 98 27.16 5.15 -9.00
C LEU A 98 26.02 4.62 -8.11
N ASN A 99 26.24 3.54 -7.36
CA ASN A 99 25.24 2.99 -6.46
C ASN A 99 25.06 3.91 -5.23
N ILE A 100 26.16 4.47 -4.73
CA ILE A 100 26.11 5.47 -3.65
C ILE A 100 25.38 6.72 -4.11
N VAL A 101 25.68 7.21 -5.31
CA VAL A 101 24.98 8.38 -5.89
C VAL A 101 23.50 8.10 -6.07
N GLY A 102 23.13 6.92 -6.60
CA GLY A 102 21.73 6.49 -6.72
C GLY A 102 21.01 6.41 -5.37
N LEU A 103 21.69 5.90 -4.34
CA LEU A 103 21.17 5.86 -2.97
C LEU A 103 20.90 7.26 -2.40
N VAL A 104 21.85 8.19 -2.56
CA VAL A 104 21.72 9.57 -2.09
C VAL A 104 20.58 10.30 -2.80
N ILE A 105 20.43 10.10 -4.12
CA ILE A 105 19.32 10.68 -4.88
C ILE A 105 17.98 10.09 -4.40
N CYS A 106 17.90 8.78 -4.17
CA CYS A 106 16.70 8.11 -3.69
C CYS A 106 16.29 8.60 -2.30
N LEU A 107 17.25 8.69 -1.36
CA LEU A 107 17.06 9.28 -0.04
C LEU A 107 16.55 10.72 -0.12
N THR A 108 17.16 11.53 -0.97
CA THR A 108 16.77 12.93 -1.17
C THR A 108 15.34 13.04 -1.68
N GLY A 109 14.95 12.18 -2.63
CA GLY A 109 13.58 12.12 -3.16
C GLY A 109 12.54 11.78 -2.08
N ILE A 110 12.82 10.78 -1.23
CA ILE A 110 11.95 10.38 -0.12
C ILE A 110 11.81 11.50 0.91
N ILE A 111 12.93 12.15 1.28
CA ILE A 111 12.93 13.29 2.21
C ILE A 111 12.14 14.47 1.62
N PHE A 112 12.36 14.80 0.36
CA PHE A 112 11.67 15.89 -0.32
C PHE A 112 10.16 15.63 -0.41
N HIS A 113 9.76 14.41 -0.74
CA HIS A 113 8.36 13.99 -0.73
C HIS A 113 7.73 14.14 0.67
N CYS A 114 8.45 13.76 1.72
CA CYS A 114 8.00 13.91 3.11
C CYS A 114 7.81 15.38 3.49
N ILE A 115 8.75 16.27 3.11
CA ILE A 115 8.66 17.72 3.36
C ILE A 115 7.48 18.34 2.62
N LEU A 116 7.30 18.03 1.33
CA LEU A 116 6.16 18.54 0.55
C LEU A 116 4.82 18.10 1.14
N LYS A 117 4.71 16.82 1.53
CA LYS A 117 3.53 16.28 2.19
C LYS A 117 3.27 16.99 3.52
N PHE A 118 4.29 17.15 4.35
CA PHE A 118 4.17 17.82 5.64
C PHE A 118 3.76 19.29 5.48
N HIS A 119 4.34 20.00 4.51
CA HIS A 119 4.00 21.39 4.22
C HIS A 119 2.57 21.52 3.66
N ALA A 120 2.12 20.59 2.82
CA ALA A 120 0.73 20.54 2.36
C ALA A 120 -0.24 20.35 3.54
N LEU A 121 0.08 19.46 4.49
CA LEU A 121 -0.75 19.23 5.69
C LEU A 121 -0.71 20.41 6.67
N GLN A 122 0.42 21.11 6.79
CA GLN A 122 0.54 22.32 7.60
C GLN A 122 -0.29 23.48 7.04
N LYS A 123 -0.46 23.53 5.72
CA LYS A 123 -1.34 24.51 5.05
C LYS A 123 -2.84 24.25 5.32
N GLU A 124 -3.20 23.07 5.85
CA GLU A 124 -4.58 22.66 6.14
C GLU A 124 -5.01 22.80 7.62
N LYS A 125 -4.35 23.65 8.43
CA LYS A 125 -4.91 24.09 9.74
C LYS A 125 -6.09 25.09 9.54
N PRO A 126 -7.11 25.07 10.42
CA PRO A 126 -8.46 24.58 10.16
C PRO A 126 -9.39 25.66 9.61
N VAL A 127 -9.91 25.48 8.40
CA VAL A 127 -11.13 26.18 7.94
C VAL A 127 -12.14 25.22 7.30
N ASN A 128 -11.73 24.00 6.91
CA ASN A 128 -12.61 23.11 6.15
C ASN A 128 -12.94 21.77 6.82
N THR A 129 -12.15 21.28 7.78
CA THR A 129 -12.48 20.06 8.52
C THR A 129 -13.71 20.29 9.42
N ASP A 130 -13.80 21.45 10.06
CA ASP A 130 -15.00 21.84 10.84
C ASP A 130 -16.22 22.03 9.95
N LEU A 131 -16.08 22.59 8.75
CA LEU A 131 -17.20 22.75 7.82
C LEU A 131 -17.68 21.41 7.26
N VAL A 132 -16.77 20.51 6.86
CA VAL A 132 -17.13 19.16 6.39
C VAL A 132 -17.75 18.31 7.51
N VAL A 133 -17.28 18.44 8.76
CA VAL A 133 -17.88 17.76 9.91
C VAL A 133 -19.24 18.37 10.26
N THR A 134 -19.35 19.70 10.28
CA THR A 134 -20.61 20.42 10.57
C THR A 134 -21.66 20.14 9.51
N GLU A 135 -21.31 20.11 8.22
CA GLU A 135 -22.25 19.81 7.14
C GLU A 135 -22.75 18.35 7.23
N ARG A 136 -21.87 17.39 7.57
CA ARG A 136 -22.29 16.01 7.83
C ARG A 136 -23.18 15.88 9.06
N LEU A 137 -22.94 16.67 10.11
CA LEU A 137 -23.79 16.71 11.30
C LEU A 137 -25.14 17.39 11.02
N LEU A 138 -25.17 18.43 10.17
CA LEU A 138 -26.39 19.07 9.71
C LEU A 138 -27.22 18.14 8.84
N LEU A 139 -26.60 17.43 7.88
CA LEU A 139 -27.30 16.43 7.07
C LEU A 139 -27.86 15.30 7.94
N ARG A 140 -27.10 14.83 8.94
CA ARG A 140 -27.60 13.84 9.92
C ARG A 140 -28.75 14.38 10.76
N ARG A 141 -28.74 15.67 11.07
CA ARG A 141 -29.81 16.35 11.81
C ARG A 141 -31.04 16.64 10.95
N MET A 142 -30.88 16.88 9.65
CA MET A 142 -31.97 17.00 8.68
C MET A 142 -32.64 15.64 8.46
N GLU A 143 -31.85 14.57 8.31
CA GLU A 143 -32.36 13.20 8.22
C GLU A 143 -33.16 12.80 9.48
N SER A 144 -32.67 13.17 10.67
CA SER A 144 -33.41 12.94 11.93
C SER A 144 -34.69 13.79 12.06
N ALA A 145 -34.75 14.96 11.42
CA ALA A 145 -35.92 15.84 11.44
C ALA A 145 -37.00 15.38 10.46
N ASP A 146 -36.59 14.87 9.29
CA ASP A 146 -37.50 14.26 8.33
C ASP A 146 -38.09 12.95 8.90
N GLU A 147 -37.30 12.14 9.61
CA GLU A 147 -37.77 10.90 10.26
C GLU A 147 -38.83 11.19 11.34
N TRP A 148 -38.69 12.29 12.12
CA TRP A 148 -39.71 12.72 13.09
C TRP A 148 -40.98 13.30 12.42
N SER A 149 -40.86 13.87 11.21
CA SER A 149 -41.99 14.42 10.45
C SER A 149 -42.86 13.32 9.81
N VAL A 150 -42.26 12.19 9.46
CA VAL A 150 -42.97 11.04 8.88
C VAL A 150 -43.74 10.25 9.93
N ASP A 151 -43.20 10.10 11.15
CA ASP A 151 -43.92 9.44 12.24
C ASP A 151 -45.08 10.27 12.81
N GLY A 152 -44.95 11.60 12.81
CA GLY A 152 -45.98 12.53 13.31
C GLY A 152 -47.30 12.51 12.51
N ASP A 153 -47.24 12.38 11.18
CA ASP A 153 -48.46 12.33 10.34
C ASP A 153 -49.18 10.96 10.42
N SER A 154 -48.44 9.90 10.75
CA SER A 154 -49.01 8.54 10.86
C SER A 154 -49.87 8.36 12.11
N ASN A 155 -49.59 9.08 13.20
CA ASN A 155 -50.35 8.99 14.44
C ASN A 155 -51.61 9.88 14.44
N THR A 156 -51.55 11.06 13.81
CA THR A 156 -52.71 11.99 13.72
C THR A 156 -53.80 11.49 12.77
N ARG A 157 -53.45 10.71 11.74
CA ARG A 157 -54.42 10.12 10.82
C ARG A 157 -55.10 8.85 11.34
N ARG A 158 -54.56 8.25 12.41
CA ARG A 158 -55.13 7.04 13.04
C ARG A 158 -56.16 7.39 14.13
N THR A 159 -56.05 8.56 14.76
CA THR A 159 -57.01 9.02 15.80
C THR A 159 -58.22 9.80 15.24
N SER A 160 -58.32 9.99 13.93
CA SER A 160 -59.41 10.73 13.28
C SER A 160 -60.37 9.84 12.47
N LEU A 161 -60.23 8.51 12.58
CA LEU A 161 -61.09 7.52 11.94
C LEU A 161 -61.85 6.62 12.94
N ASP A 162 -61.69 6.87 14.25
CA ASP A 162 -62.32 6.09 15.33
C ASP A 162 -63.34 6.90 16.16
N ASP A 163 -63.77 8.09 15.71
CA ASP A 163 -64.88 8.88 16.29
C ASP A 163 -66.04 9.07 15.29
#